data_AF-X0JUI7-F1
#
_entry.id   AF-X0JUI7-F1
#
_cell.length_a   1.000
_cell.length_b   1.000
_cell.length_c   1.000
_cell.angle_alpha   90.00
_cell.angle_beta   90.00
_cell.angle_gamma   90.00
#
_symmetry.space_group_name_H-M   'P 1'
#
loop_
_entity.id
_entity.type
_entity.pdbx_description
1 polymer ?
#
loop_
_entity_poly.entity_id
_entity_poly.type
_entity_poly.pdbx_seq_one_letter_code
_entity_poly.pdbx_strand_id
1 'polypeptide(L)'
;MIVDEDEDTEDQTKSSVLSRQSKSVSPSTATATPSSLAAVYSSSEFPIQMGEADWSHLPPEYQQGLSFFVENLNHFNYCIPLDSDGFFTKILPNLATRHEPLLNALVGFSAYHITLRNPQGKLQDFLQYYNKSVTQLLGLFKRREKPNVATLLTILQLATIEEYFGDWVNLMGHQKAAFEIITSIFTPQTVMQTPVGRMCLSWYARFDNFVALMGGFPTDLPREWFQAMLDFYQSGITSNPDELHWKIDAWSARLRLISYDMSILFARGSRGQISQEDFVKEHEHLNQQLIEWKEKRDPALQDPKYLIKDFPPAETLDPDDFVNPYTVGILYDFPLFDVTVLCAEWNSIMIMHKCQSSGMRPDQLFADLNRHAYRTCQYFETLEFWPSTPRGVLVLIQACIAIAALFCPQDARHHMWFRRKFALLETMGYIHPLPLRTKMAELFREPSCVNWWLPNEEGFSPVLQEIRNFADERNAAAVTAQQESVREVRHIFAKMSLMDDANAPSSSSPDSASRPSVDSSSSKR
;
A
#
# COMPACT_ATOMS: atom_id res chain seq x y z
N MET A 1 1.44 54.34 46.94
CA MET A 1 2.36 55.07 47.81
C MET A 1 3.70 54.36 47.70
N ILE A 2 4.68 55.00 47.03
CA ILE A 2 6.14 54.75 47.08
C ILE A 2 6.57 53.39 46.47
N VAL A 3 7.08 53.25 45.23
CA VAL A 3 8.35 53.68 44.58
C VAL A 3 9.63 53.14 45.23
N ASP A 4 10.54 52.72 44.35
CA ASP A 4 12.01 52.49 44.47
C ASP A 4 12.39 51.03 44.17
N GLU A 5 12.88 50.70 42.96
CA GLU A 5 14.19 51.00 42.35
C GLU A 5 15.30 50.10 42.89
N ASP A 6 15.89 49.29 41.99
CA ASP A 6 17.35 49.21 41.83
C ASP A 6 17.66 48.62 40.44
N GLU A 7 18.29 49.46 39.63
CA GLU A 7 19.04 49.14 38.40
C GLU A 7 20.33 48.40 38.74
N ASP A 8 20.78 47.53 37.83
CA ASP A 8 22.20 47.51 37.47
C ASP A 8 22.40 46.99 36.04
N THR A 9 23.28 47.69 35.35
CA THR A 9 23.42 47.87 33.90
C THR A 9 24.58 47.09 33.27
N GLU A 10 24.42 46.77 31.97
CA GLU A 10 25.44 46.75 30.87
C GLU A 10 26.54 45.64 30.87
N ASP A 11 27.01 45.04 29.77
CA ASP A 11 26.92 45.38 28.35
C ASP A 11 27.34 44.22 27.38
N GLN A 12 26.89 44.30 26.12
CA GLN A 12 27.49 43.86 24.82
C GLN A 12 27.93 42.38 24.61
N THR A 13 27.70 41.66 23.48
CA THR A 13 27.40 41.98 22.06
C THR A 13 27.05 40.70 21.26
N LYS A 14 26.23 40.86 20.18
CA LYS A 14 26.12 40.02 18.94
C LYS A 14 25.56 38.58 19.10
N SER A 15 24.64 38.04 18.30
CA SER A 15 24.21 38.29 16.92
C SER A 15 22.80 37.70 16.72
N SER A 16 21.92 38.46 16.06
CA SER A 16 20.59 38.04 15.63
C SER A 16 20.63 37.02 14.49
N VAL A 17 20.07 35.82 14.71
CA VAL A 17 19.51 34.98 13.64
C VAL A 17 18.17 34.44 14.14
N LEU A 18 17.09 35.08 13.69
CA LEU A 18 15.73 34.58 13.87
C LEU A 18 15.53 33.36 12.96
N SER A 19 15.67 32.15 13.50
CA SER A 19 15.15 30.94 12.85
C SER A 19 13.65 30.82 13.20
N ARG A 20 12.79 31.21 12.24
CA ARG A 20 11.39 30.82 12.27
C ARG A 20 11.31 29.31 12.01
N GLN A 21 11.26 28.52 13.08
CA GLN A 21 10.81 27.14 13.01
C GLN A 21 9.33 27.12 12.60
N SER A 22 9.06 26.71 11.36
CA SER A 22 7.71 26.38 10.90
C SER A 22 7.28 25.06 11.54
N LYS A 23 6.48 25.13 12.61
CA LYS A 23 5.76 23.97 13.13
C LYS A 23 4.80 23.49 12.05
N SER A 24 5.01 22.28 11.52
CA SER A 24 4.05 21.61 10.65
C SER A 24 2.78 21.34 11.45
N VAL A 25 1.63 21.84 10.99
CA VAL A 25 0.35 21.67 11.66
C VAL A 25 -0.35 20.46 11.05
N SER A 26 -0.33 19.33 11.77
CA SER A 26 -1.04 18.12 11.35
C SER A 26 -2.56 18.21 11.59
N PRO A 27 -3.39 17.62 10.71
CA PRO A 27 -4.85 17.75 10.72
C PRO A 27 -5.54 16.65 11.55
N SER A 28 -5.83 16.83 12.84
CA SER A 28 -6.58 15.77 13.58
C SER A 28 -7.48 16.20 14.74
N THR A 29 -7.91 17.45 14.83
CA THR A 29 -8.83 17.90 15.92
C THR A 29 -10.27 18.17 15.48
N ALA A 30 -10.68 17.73 14.28
CA ALA A 30 -12.06 17.92 13.82
C ALA A 30 -12.85 16.60 13.83
N THR A 31 -13.28 16.17 15.01
CA THR A 31 -14.36 15.19 15.16
C THR A 31 -15.67 15.88 14.78
N ALA A 32 -16.22 15.59 13.60
CA ALA A 32 -17.55 16.05 13.21
C ALA A 32 -18.57 14.94 13.53
N THR A 33 -19.60 15.30 14.29
CA THR A 33 -20.72 14.42 14.64
C THR A 33 -21.61 14.15 13.43
N PRO A 34 -22.22 12.94 13.33
CA PRO A 34 -23.00 12.56 12.16
C PRO A 34 -24.34 13.30 12.15
N SER A 35 -24.68 13.92 11.02
CA SER A 35 -26.05 14.30 10.73
C SER A 35 -26.44 13.74 9.37
N SER A 36 -27.40 12.84 9.44
CA SER A 36 -28.17 12.25 8.36
C SER A 36 -28.69 13.30 7.39
N LEU A 37 -28.48 13.10 6.09
CA LEU A 37 -29.35 13.55 4.98
C LEU A 37 -28.80 12.98 3.66
N ALA A 38 -29.36 11.85 3.21
CA ALA A 38 -29.17 11.35 1.86
C ALA A 38 -30.08 12.14 0.92
N ALA A 39 -29.51 13.04 0.12
CA ALA A 39 -30.16 13.63 -1.03
C ALA A 39 -29.50 13.06 -2.29
N VAL A 40 -30.32 12.49 -3.18
CA VAL A 40 -29.88 11.99 -4.50
C VAL A 40 -29.34 13.18 -5.30
N TYR A 41 -28.03 13.19 -5.57
CA TYR A 41 -27.38 14.24 -6.35
C TYR A 41 -27.32 13.87 -7.84
N SER A 42 -27.70 14.83 -8.70
CA SER A 42 -27.50 14.77 -10.13
C SER A 42 -26.01 14.72 -10.47
N SER A 43 -25.61 13.71 -11.24
CA SER A 43 -24.26 13.44 -11.76
C SER A 43 -23.77 14.45 -12.81
N SER A 44 -24.29 15.68 -12.82
CA SER A 44 -24.21 16.59 -13.96
C SER A 44 -23.00 17.53 -13.99
N GLU A 45 -22.00 17.39 -13.11
CA GLU A 45 -20.86 18.33 -13.06
C GLU A 45 -19.58 17.88 -13.79
N PHE A 46 -19.56 16.72 -14.46
CA PHE A 46 -18.36 16.25 -15.15
C PHE A 46 -18.58 16.11 -16.66
N PRO A 47 -17.91 16.94 -17.49
CA PRO A 47 -17.91 16.75 -18.94
C PRO A 47 -17.32 15.38 -19.29
N ILE A 48 -18.11 14.57 -20.01
CA ILE A 48 -17.75 13.23 -20.50
C ILE A 48 -16.60 13.30 -21.54
N GLN A 49 -16.27 14.50 -22.04
CA GLN A 49 -15.12 14.78 -22.88
C GLN A 49 -14.28 15.88 -22.24
N MET A 50 -13.16 15.52 -21.62
CA MET A 50 -12.09 16.47 -21.36
C MET A 50 -11.23 16.56 -22.62
N GLY A 51 -11.05 17.77 -23.16
CA GLY A 51 -10.05 18.01 -24.21
C GLY A 51 -8.64 17.70 -23.72
N GLU A 52 -7.65 17.82 -24.62
CA GLU A 52 -6.24 17.72 -24.22
C GLU A 52 -5.96 18.65 -23.03
N ALA A 53 -5.23 18.12 -22.05
CA ALA A 53 -4.94 18.87 -20.84
C ALA A 53 -4.02 20.06 -21.18
N ASP A 54 -4.55 21.27 -21.04
CA ASP A 54 -3.80 22.51 -21.21
C ASP A 54 -3.54 23.16 -19.85
N TRP A 55 -2.26 23.16 -19.45
CA TRP A 55 -1.78 23.83 -18.25
C TRP A 55 -0.81 24.98 -18.57
N SER A 56 -0.78 25.47 -19.82
CA SER A 56 0.08 26.60 -20.22
C SER A 56 -0.20 27.90 -19.46
N HIS A 57 -1.40 28.01 -18.88
CA HIS A 57 -1.83 29.13 -18.04
C HIS A 57 -1.29 29.07 -16.60
N LEU A 58 -0.76 27.94 -16.14
CA LEU A 58 -0.21 27.79 -14.79
C LEU A 58 1.21 28.40 -14.67
N PRO A 59 1.71 28.70 -13.47
CA PRO A 59 3.09 29.11 -13.29
C PRO A 59 4.10 28.03 -13.75
N PRO A 60 5.32 28.40 -14.22
CA PRO A 60 6.28 27.46 -14.80
C PRO A 60 6.60 26.24 -13.94
N GLU A 61 6.69 26.41 -12.62
CA GLU A 61 6.96 25.33 -11.66
C GLU A 61 5.83 24.30 -11.58
N TYR A 62 4.57 24.74 -11.72
CA TYR A 62 3.41 23.84 -11.79
C TYR A 62 3.34 23.14 -13.15
N GLN A 63 3.68 23.84 -14.24
CA GLN A 63 3.78 23.22 -15.57
C GLN A 63 4.83 22.11 -15.58
N GLN A 64 6.02 22.38 -15.03
CA GLN A 64 7.09 21.40 -14.92
C GLN A 64 6.66 20.18 -14.10
N GLY A 65 5.97 20.39 -12.96
CA GLY A 65 5.45 19.32 -12.13
C GLY A 65 4.44 18.44 -12.87
N LEU A 66 3.45 19.03 -13.56
CA LEU A 66 2.45 18.29 -14.33
C LEU A 66 3.03 17.58 -15.56
N SER A 67 3.97 18.21 -16.27
CA SER A 67 4.70 17.56 -17.37
C SER A 67 5.48 16.35 -16.86
N PHE A 68 6.21 16.50 -15.76
CA PHE A 68 6.90 15.37 -15.14
C PHE A 68 5.92 14.26 -14.76
N PHE A 69 4.78 14.61 -14.15
CA PHE A 69 3.74 13.67 -13.77
C PHE A 69 3.30 12.81 -14.96
N VAL A 70 2.86 13.45 -16.05
CA VAL A 70 2.33 12.76 -17.24
C VAL A 70 3.40 11.92 -17.95
N GLU A 71 4.65 12.36 -17.93
CA GLU A 71 5.76 11.65 -18.58
C GLU A 71 6.37 10.51 -17.74
N ASN A 72 6.24 10.57 -16.41
CA ASN A 72 7.02 9.70 -15.52
C ASN A 72 6.19 8.85 -14.57
N LEU A 73 4.96 9.25 -14.27
CA LEU A 73 4.10 8.60 -13.28
C LEU A 73 2.86 8.02 -13.95
N ASN A 74 2.45 6.85 -13.48
CA ASN A 74 1.27 6.14 -13.98
C ASN A 74 0.56 5.42 -12.82
N HIS A 75 -0.48 4.65 -13.12
CA HIS A 75 -1.28 3.91 -12.14
C HIS A 75 -0.47 2.97 -11.23
N PHE A 76 0.65 2.42 -11.69
CA PHE A 76 1.52 1.59 -10.85
C PHE A 76 2.18 2.38 -9.72
N ASN A 77 2.49 3.67 -9.91
CA ASN A 77 2.95 4.56 -8.83
C ASN A 77 1.87 4.83 -7.77
N TYR A 78 0.62 4.47 -8.06
CA TYR A 78 -0.49 4.56 -7.11
C TYR A 78 -0.87 3.19 -6.54
N CYS A 79 -0.05 2.17 -6.82
CA CYS A 79 -0.34 0.79 -6.51
C CYS A 79 -1.73 0.35 -7.03
N ILE A 80 -2.13 0.88 -8.18
CA ILE A 80 -3.32 0.45 -8.90
C ILE A 80 -2.84 -0.43 -10.06
N PRO A 81 -3.34 -1.67 -10.20
CA PRO A 81 -2.86 -2.58 -11.24
C PRO A 81 -3.43 -2.30 -12.63
N LEU A 82 -4.53 -1.54 -12.74
CA LEU A 82 -5.27 -1.34 -13.99
C LEU A 82 -5.75 0.11 -14.13
N ASP A 83 -5.62 0.67 -15.34
CA ASP A 83 -6.10 2.01 -15.68
C ASP A 83 -6.65 2.05 -17.12
N SER A 84 -7.68 1.24 -17.37
CA SER A 84 -8.30 1.08 -18.69
C SER A 84 -8.81 2.40 -19.30
N ASP A 85 -9.21 3.36 -18.46
CA ASP A 85 -9.69 4.67 -18.88
C ASP A 85 -8.58 5.72 -19.04
N GLY A 86 -7.32 5.39 -18.71
CA GLY A 86 -6.21 6.35 -18.70
C GLY A 86 -6.40 7.49 -17.70
N PHE A 87 -6.99 7.20 -16.55
CA PHE A 87 -7.32 8.16 -15.50
C PHE A 87 -6.09 8.93 -15.04
N PHE A 88 -4.99 8.24 -14.72
CA PHE A 88 -3.84 8.92 -14.13
C PHE A 88 -3.13 9.81 -15.14
N THR A 89 -2.92 9.36 -16.37
CA THR A 89 -2.13 10.15 -17.34
C THR A 89 -2.95 11.21 -18.07
N LYS A 90 -4.29 11.10 -18.11
CA LYS A 90 -5.16 12.01 -18.88
C LYS A 90 -6.16 12.77 -18.02
N ILE A 91 -6.94 12.06 -17.20
CA ILE A 91 -8.10 12.63 -16.51
C ILE A 91 -7.69 13.40 -15.25
N LEU A 92 -6.84 12.80 -14.41
CA LEU A 92 -6.39 13.37 -13.14
C LEU A 92 -5.66 14.72 -13.31
N PRO A 93 -4.69 14.89 -14.25
CA PRO A 93 -4.03 16.16 -14.47
C PRO A 93 -5.02 17.26 -14.90
N ASN A 94 -5.98 16.92 -15.77
CA ASN A 94 -6.99 17.87 -16.21
C ASN A 94 -7.90 18.32 -15.05
N LEU A 95 -8.34 17.38 -14.21
CA LEU A 95 -9.09 17.71 -12.98
C LEU A 95 -8.26 18.57 -12.03
N ALA A 96 -6.97 18.27 -11.88
CA ALA A 96 -6.06 19.01 -11.01
C ALA A 96 -5.97 20.48 -11.41
N THR A 97 -5.86 20.82 -12.71
CA THR A 97 -5.80 22.22 -13.16
C THR A 97 -6.98 23.10 -12.71
N ARG A 98 -8.12 22.49 -12.36
CA ARG A 98 -9.35 23.18 -11.96
C ARG A 98 -9.59 23.20 -10.46
N HIS A 99 -8.76 22.53 -9.67
CA HIS A 99 -8.90 22.43 -8.22
C HIS A 99 -7.55 22.59 -7.53
N GLU A 100 -7.31 23.78 -6.97
CA GLU A 100 -5.99 24.15 -6.41
C GLU A 100 -5.44 23.17 -5.35
N PRO A 101 -6.24 22.64 -4.40
CA PRO A 101 -5.75 21.64 -3.44
C PRO A 101 -5.25 20.36 -4.12
N LEU A 102 -5.97 19.87 -5.13
CA LEU A 102 -5.57 18.70 -5.92
C LEU A 102 -4.34 19.00 -6.76
N LEU A 103 -4.27 20.17 -7.40
CA LEU A 103 -3.09 20.62 -8.15
C LEU A 103 -1.83 20.60 -7.27
N ASN A 104 -1.91 21.17 -6.07
CA ASN A 104 -0.80 21.19 -5.13
C ASN A 104 -0.42 19.77 -4.68
N ALA A 105 -1.39 18.87 -4.45
CA ALA A 105 -1.08 17.49 -4.09
C ALA A 105 -0.35 16.75 -5.23
N LEU A 106 -0.83 16.91 -6.47
CA LEU A 106 -0.28 16.24 -7.65
C LEU A 106 1.12 16.76 -8.00
N VAL A 107 1.31 18.09 -7.97
CA VAL A 107 2.63 18.71 -8.16
C VAL A 107 3.56 18.38 -7.01
N GLY A 108 3.07 18.30 -5.77
CA GLY A 108 3.86 17.85 -4.62
C GLY A 108 4.39 16.43 -4.78
N PHE A 109 3.56 15.50 -5.25
CA PHE A 109 3.98 14.13 -5.53
C PHE A 109 5.00 14.05 -6.68
N SER A 110 4.83 14.89 -7.71
CA SER A 110 5.78 14.99 -8.81
C SER A 110 7.13 15.56 -8.34
N ALA A 111 7.08 16.66 -7.58
CA ALA A 111 8.25 17.29 -6.98
C ALA A 111 9.00 16.33 -6.05
N TYR A 112 8.28 15.49 -5.30
CA TYR A 112 8.88 14.44 -4.48
C TYR A 112 9.78 13.50 -5.30
N HIS A 113 9.26 12.96 -6.41
CA HIS A 113 10.01 12.10 -7.30
C HIS A 113 11.15 12.82 -8.04
N ILE A 114 10.99 14.10 -8.39
CA ILE A 114 12.07 14.92 -8.95
C ILE A 114 13.19 15.11 -7.93
N THR A 115 12.82 15.39 -6.68
CA THR A 115 13.75 15.64 -5.57
C THR A 115 14.61 14.39 -5.31
N LEU A 116 14.01 13.21 -5.32
CA LEU A 116 14.74 11.93 -5.17
C LEU A 116 15.80 11.70 -6.26
N ARG A 117 15.53 12.15 -7.49
CA ARG A 117 16.47 12.03 -8.62
C ARG A 117 17.57 13.11 -8.60
N ASN A 118 17.44 14.11 -7.74
CA ASN A 118 18.36 15.23 -7.65
C ASN A 118 19.33 15.04 -6.48
N PRO A 119 20.65 14.89 -6.71
CA PRO A 119 21.63 14.77 -5.63
C PRO A 119 21.69 16.00 -4.70
N GLN A 120 21.17 17.14 -5.14
CA GLN A 120 21.05 18.38 -4.35
C GLN A 120 19.60 18.69 -3.94
N GLY A 121 18.68 17.73 -4.13
CA GLY A 121 17.29 17.87 -3.75
C GLY A 121 17.14 18.09 -2.25
N LYS A 122 16.16 18.90 -1.86
CA LYS A 122 15.87 19.23 -0.46
C LYS A 122 14.43 18.89 -0.14
N LEU A 123 14.18 18.49 1.11
CA LEU A 123 12.83 18.18 1.59
C LEU A 123 11.80 19.29 1.29
N GLN A 124 12.22 20.56 1.37
CA GLN A 124 11.35 21.71 1.11
C GLN A 124 10.85 21.80 -0.34
N ASP A 125 11.56 21.21 -1.30
CA ASP A 125 11.26 21.29 -2.73
C ASP A 125 9.86 20.74 -3.04
N PHE A 126 9.46 19.66 -2.34
CA PHE A 126 8.12 19.08 -2.45
C PHE A 126 7.20 19.45 -1.27
N LEU A 127 7.73 19.62 -0.05
CA LEU A 127 6.91 19.87 1.14
C LEU A 127 6.09 21.15 1.04
N GLN A 128 6.58 22.16 0.33
CA GLN A 128 5.82 23.40 0.11
C GLN A 128 4.45 23.14 -0.56
N TYR A 129 4.40 22.25 -1.55
CA TYR A 129 3.18 21.92 -2.28
C TYR A 129 2.26 21.02 -1.46
N TYR A 130 2.85 20.00 -0.82
CA TYR A 130 2.12 19.12 0.11
C TYR A 130 1.45 19.93 1.23
N ASN A 131 2.20 20.77 1.94
CA ASN A 131 1.68 21.59 3.04
C ASN A 131 0.61 22.58 2.56
N LYS A 132 0.78 23.15 1.36
CA LYS A 132 -0.22 24.03 0.75
C LYS A 132 -1.52 23.28 0.46
N SER A 133 -1.44 22.08 -0.11
CA SER A 133 -2.60 21.21 -0.36
C SER A 133 -3.36 20.88 0.94
N VAL A 134 -2.65 20.40 1.98
CA VAL A 134 -3.24 20.08 3.28
C VAL A 134 -3.90 21.31 3.92
N THR A 135 -3.23 22.46 3.89
CA THR A 135 -3.77 23.72 4.45
C THR A 135 -5.05 24.15 3.74
N GLN A 136 -5.09 24.05 2.42
CA GLN A 136 -6.27 24.40 1.63
C GLN A 136 -7.42 23.42 1.86
N LEU A 137 -7.14 22.11 1.89
CA LEU A 137 -8.13 21.08 2.21
C LEU A 137 -8.77 21.30 3.59
N LEU A 138 -7.95 21.57 4.61
CA LEU A 138 -8.44 21.95 5.93
C LEU A 138 -9.31 23.22 5.90
N GLY A 139 -8.94 24.17 5.04
CA GLY A 139 -9.73 25.38 4.79
C GLY A 139 -11.13 25.06 4.28
N LEU A 140 -11.25 24.14 3.31
CA LEU A 140 -12.54 23.69 2.76
C LEU A 140 -13.44 23.10 3.86
N PHE A 141 -12.87 22.23 4.71
CA PHE A 141 -13.61 21.63 5.82
C PHE A 141 -14.02 22.63 6.89
N LYS A 142 -13.14 23.56 7.27
CA LYS A 142 -13.45 24.63 8.23
C LYS A 142 -14.59 25.53 7.74
N ARG A 143 -14.67 25.76 6.43
CA ARG A 143 -15.75 26.52 5.78
C ARG A 143 -17.03 25.71 5.58
N ARG A 144 -17.02 24.41 5.91
CA ARG A 144 -18.12 23.46 5.67
C ARG A 144 -18.55 23.45 4.20
N GLU A 145 -17.59 23.61 3.29
CA GLU A 145 -17.85 23.45 1.87
C GLU A 145 -18.29 22.01 1.61
N LYS A 146 -19.32 21.83 0.79
CA LYS A 146 -19.85 20.51 0.49
C LYS A 146 -18.76 19.70 -0.24
N PRO A 147 -18.36 18.53 0.27
CA PRO A 147 -17.37 17.71 -0.41
C PRO A 147 -17.85 17.33 -1.82
N ASN A 148 -16.91 17.31 -2.75
CA ASN A 148 -17.13 16.88 -4.13
C ASN A 148 -16.02 15.90 -4.55
N VAL A 149 -16.08 15.45 -5.81
CA VAL A 149 -15.10 14.50 -6.35
C VAL A 149 -13.68 15.06 -6.32
N ALA A 150 -13.48 16.36 -6.55
CA ALA A 150 -12.14 16.95 -6.51
C ALA A 150 -11.57 16.93 -5.08
N THR A 151 -12.41 17.18 -4.06
CA THR A 151 -12.04 17.01 -2.65
C THR A 151 -11.66 15.56 -2.33
N LEU A 152 -12.44 14.58 -2.80
CA LEU A 152 -12.13 13.15 -2.63
C LEU A 152 -10.78 12.80 -3.26
N LEU A 153 -10.53 13.23 -4.50
CA LEU A 153 -9.25 12.99 -5.19
C LEU A 153 -8.07 13.66 -4.48
N THR A 154 -8.25 14.86 -3.90
CA THR A 154 -7.20 15.49 -3.07
C THR A 154 -6.83 14.60 -1.89
N ILE A 155 -7.82 14.04 -1.19
CA ILE A 155 -7.58 13.18 -0.03
C ILE A 155 -6.90 11.88 -0.44
N LEU A 156 -7.35 11.25 -1.52
CA LEU A 156 -6.73 10.02 -2.04
C LEU A 156 -5.28 10.27 -2.49
N GLN A 157 -5.02 11.40 -3.15
CA GLN A 157 -3.65 11.79 -3.53
C GLN A 157 -2.75 12.02 -2.31
N LEU A 158 -3.26 12.69 -1.27
CA LEU A 158 -2.52 12.87 -0.02
C LEU A 158 -2.28 11.53 0.69
N ALA A 159 -3.28 10.64 0.72
CA ALA A 159 -3.12 9.29 1.27
C ALA A 159 -2.01 8.49 0.56
N THR A 160 -1.89 8.60 -0.77
CA THR A 160 -0.78 8.01 -1.52
C THR A 160 0.57 8.63 -1.13
N ILE A 161 0.65 9.94 -0.92
CA ILE A 161 1.89 10.56 -0.42
C ILE A 161 2.24 10.01 0.98
N GLU A 162 1.24 9.84 1.86
CA GLU A 162 1.47 9.26 3.18
C GLU A 162 1.93 7.81 3.12
N GLU A 163 1.41 7.03 2.16
CA GLU A 163 1.88 5.67 1.90
C GLU A 163 3.36 5.66 1.50
N TYR A 164 3.77 6.57 0.63
CA TYR A 164 5.16 6.71 0.20
C TYR A 164 6.10 7.09 1.35
N PHE A 165 5.62 7.82 2.36
CA PHE A 165 6.38 8.09 3.58
C PHE A 165 6.33 6.95 4.60
N GLY A 166 5.58 5.88 4.35
CA GLY A 166 5.33 4.85 5.35
C GLY A 166 4.58 5.39 6.58
N ASP A 167 3.82 6.48 6.43
CA ASP A 167 3.05 7.07 7.52
C ASP A 167 1.63 6.52 7.56
N TRP A 168 1.54 5.31 8.11
CA TRP A 168 0.30 4.56 8.21
C TRP A 168 -0.75 5.27 9.06
N VAL A 169 -0.35 6.07 10.05
CA VAL A 169 -1.29 6.78 10.92
C VAL A 169 -2.01 7.86 10.12
N ASN A 170 -1.28 8.71 9.40
CA ASN A 170 -1.89 9.75 8.56
C ASN A 170 -2.63 9.15 7.35
N LEU A 171 -2.09 8.08 6.74
CA LEU A 171 -2.77 7.33 5.67
C LEU A 171 -4.16 6.88 6.13
N MET A 172 -4.27 6.24 7.30
CA MET A 172 -5.55 5.76 7.83
C MET A 172 -6.50 6.93 8.15
N GLY A 173 -5.98 8.05 8.64
CA GLY A 173 -6.78 9.28 8.80
C GLY A 173 -7.39 9.76 7.48
N HIS A 174 -6.60 9.77 6.40
CA HIS A 174 -7.10 10.12 5.06
C HIS A 174 -8.06 9.08 4.50
N GLN A 175 -7.82 7.79 4.72
CA GLN A 175 -8.73 6.72 4.29
C GLN A 175 -10.10 6.87 4.97
N LYS A 176 -10.17 7.12 6.28
CA LYS A 176 -11.44 7.38 6.99
C LYS A 176 -12.16 8.62 6.45
N ALA A 177 -11.44 9.72 6.18
CA ALA A 177 -12.03 10.91 5.57
C ALA A 177 -12.55 10.64 4.14
N ALA A 178 -11.82 9.84 3.35
CA ALA A 178 -12.24 9.46 2.01
C ALA A 178 -13.51 8.57 2.04
N PHE A 179 -13.64 7.68 3.02
CA PHE A 179 -14.83 6.86 3.24
C PHE A 179 -16.08 7.71 3.47
N GLU A 180 -16.00 8.70 4.35
CA GLU A 180 -17.11 9.62 4.63
C GLU A 180 -17.55 10.37 3.36
N ILE A 181 -16.58 10.82 2.56
CA ILE A 181 -16.88 11.58 1.34
C ILE A 181 -17.44 10.69 0.25
N ILE A 182 -16.81 9.55 -0.07
CA ILE A 182 -17.24 8.67 -1.17
C ILE A 182 -18.66 8.17 -0.96
N THR A 183 -19.04 7.84 0.29
CA THR A 183 -20.39 7.40 0.65
C THR A 183 -21.41 8.55 0.72
N SER A 184 -20.96 9.80 0.84
CA SER A 184 -21.83 10.98 0.80
C SER A 184 -22.14 11.47 -0.62
N ILE A 185 -21.23 11.26 -1.58
CA ILE A 185 -21.37 11.77 -2.95
C ILE A 185 -21.74 10.70 -3.97
N PHE A 186 -21.58 9.41 -3.64
CA PHE A 186 -21.94 8.29 -4.51
C PHE A 186 -22.76 7.23 -3.79
N THR A 187 -23.49 6.45 -4.59
CA THR A 187 -23.96 5.10 -4.27
C THR A 187 -23.10 4.07 -5.02
N PRO A 188 -23.17 2.76 -4.67
CA PRO A 188 -22.48 1.70 -5.41
C PRO A 188 -22.75 1.70 -6.91
N GLN A 189 -23.95 2.12 -7.34
CA GLN A 189 -24.30 2.16 -8.76
C GLN A 189 -23.83 3.44 -9.43
N THR A 190 -23.97 4.61 -8.78
CA THR A 190 -23.60 5.89 -9.41
C THR A 190 -22.10 6.03 -9.56
N VAL A 191 -21.30 5.47 -8.65
CA VAL A 191 -19.83 5.54 -8.73
C VAL A 191 -19.31 4.83 -9.98
N MET A 192 -19.98 3.78 -10.45
CA MET A 192 -19.56 3.02 -11.64
C MET A 192 -19.88 3.71 -12.97
N GLN A 193 -20.74 4.74 -12.97
CA GLN A 193 -21.24 5.38 -14.20
C GLN A 193 -20.19 6.20 -14.95
N THR A 194 -19.12 6.63 -14.30
CA THR A 194 -18.07 7.47 -14.93
C THR A 194 -16.68 6.90 -14.68
N PRO A 195 -15.71 7.13 -15.59
CA PRO A 195 -14.30 6.76 -15.37
C PRO A 195 -13.73 7.31 -14.06
N VAL A 196 -14.06 8.57 -13.73
CA VAL A 196 -13.61 9.22 -12.50
C VAL A 196 -14.16 8.52 -11.27
N GLY A 197 -15.47 8.22 -11.25
CA GLY A 197 -16.10 7.50 -10.16
C GLY A 197 -15.49 6.10 -9.98
N ARG A 198 -15.34 5.34 -11.07
CA ARG A 198 -14.72 4.00 -11.03
C ARG A 198 -13.32 4.03 -10.43
N MET A 199 -12.49 4.98 -10.85
CA MET A 199 -11.14 5.10 -10.29
C MET A 199 -11.15 5.58 -8.84
N CYS A 200 -12.06 6.49 -8.45
CA CYS A 200 -12.22 6.88 -7.04
C CYS A 200 -12.53 5.64 -6.16
N LEU A 201 -13.45 4.79 -6.61
CA LEU A 201 -13.77 3.55 -5.90
C LEU A 201 -12.58 2.59 -5.87
N SER A 202 -11.94 2.32 -7.00
CA SER A 202 -10.78 1.42 -7.07
C SER A 202 -9.62 1.87 -6.18
N TRP A 203 -9.34 3.18 -6.17
CA TRP A 203 -8.25 3.76 -5.38
C TRP A 203 -8.55 3.74 -3.88
N TYR A 204 -9.76 4.14 -3.48
CA TYR A 204 -10.19 4.02 -2.08
C TYR A 204 -10.18 2.55 -1.63
N ALA A 205 -10.79 1.66 -2.43
CA ALA A 205 -10.95 0.24 -2.09
C ALA A 205 -9.60 -0.46 -1.93
N ARG A 206 -8.55 0.00 -2.64
CA ARG A 206 -7.17 -0.48 -2.46
C ARG A 206 -6.69 -0.22 -1.02
N PHE A 207 -6.85 1.00 -0.52
CA PHE A 207 -6.46 1.33 0.86
C PHE A 207 -7.29 0.55 1.87
N ASP A 208 -8.61 0.55 1.71
CA ASP A 208 -9.54 -0.09 2.64
C ASP A 208 -9.26 -1.61 2.75
N ASN A 209 -9.18 -2.32 1.62
CA ASN A 209 -8.85 -3.75 1.62
C ASN A 209 -7.46 -4.02 2.20
N PHE A 210 -6.46 -3.22 1.85
CA PHE A 210 -5.10 -3.43 2.33
C PHE A 210 -5.03 -3.29 3.86
N VAL A 211 -5.59 -2.20 4.38
CA VAL A 211 -5.61 -1.87 5.81
C VAL A 211 -6.43 -2.91 6.58
N ALA A 212 -7.61 -3.31 6.08
CA ALA A 212 -8.45 -4.36 6.65
C ALA A 212 -7.76 -5.73 6.71
N LEU A 213 -7.14 -6.16 5.61
CA LEU A 213 -6.52 -7.48 5.52
C LEU A 213 -5.28 -7.61 6.41
N MET A 214 -4.44 -6.57 6.39
CA MET A 214 -3.22 -6.50 7.21
C MET A 214 -3.55 -6.35 8.69
N GLY A 215 -4.59 -5.60 9.04
CA GLY A 215 -4.95 -5.34 10.43
C GLY A 215 -5.92 -6.36 11.04
N GLY A 216 -6.56 -7.21 10.23
CA GLY A 216 -7.53 -8.20 10.70
C GLY A 216 -8.84 -7.58 11.20
N PHE A 217 -9.26 -6.46 10.62
CA PHE A 217 -10.53 -5.79 10.88
C PHE A 217 -11.38 -5.73 9.61
N PRO A 218 -12.71 -5.50 9.69
CA PRO A 218 -13.53 -5.41 8.49
C PRO A 218 -13.15 -4.17 7.68
N THR A 219 -13.43 -4.18 6.39
CA THR A 219 -13.41 -2.97 5.56
C THR A 219 -14.50 -2.00 6.00
N ASP A 220 -14.27 -0.71 5.77
CA ASP A 220 -15.28 0.32 6.01
C ASP A 220 -16.35 0.33 4.91
N LEU A 221 -15.96 0.17 3.63
CA LEU A 221 -16.92 0.02 2.55
C LEU A 221 -17.65 -1.32 2.65
N PRO A 222 -18.99 -1.30 2.55
CA PRO A 222 -19.79 -2.53 2.47
C PRO A 222 -19.54 -3.35 1.20
N ARG A 223 -19.82 -4.66 1.28
CA ARG A 223 -19.66 -5.63 0.18
C ARG A 223 -20.32 -5.20 -1.13
N GLU A 224 -21.48 -4.54 -1.08
CA GLU A 224 -22.23 -4.15 -2.27
C GLU A 224 -21.47 -3.18 -3.19
N TRP A 225 -20.49 -2.43 -2.69
CA TRP A 225 -19.62 -1.58 -3.51
C TRP A 225 -18.69 -2.41 -4.38
N PHE A 226 -18.10 -3.46 -3.81
CA PHE A 226 -17.25 -4.41 -4.54
C PHE A 226 -18.07 -5.26 -5.51
N GLN A 227 -19.28 -5.65 -5.12
CA GLN A 227 -20.19 -6.39 -6.00
C GLN A 227 -20.63 -5.54 -7.19
N ALA A 228 -21.02 -4.26 -6.97
CA ALA A 228 -21.39 -3.36 -8.06
C ALA A 228 -20.24 -3.13 -9.05
N MET A 229 -18.98 -3.09 -8.56
CA MET A 229 -17.80 -3.04 -9.42
C MET A 229 -17.67 -4.29 -10.31
N LEU A 230 -17.82 -5.48 -9.72
CA LEU A 230 -17.74 -6.74 -10.47
C LEU A 230 -18.86 -6.85 -11.50
N ASP A 231 -20.10 -6.55 -11.11
CA ASP A 231 -21.28 -6.63 -11.98
C ASP A 231 -21.14 -5.70 -13.19
N PHE A 232 -20.61 -4.49 -12.98
CA PHE A 232 -20.33 -3.55 -14.06
C PHE A 232 -19.37 -4.13 -15.11
N TYR A 233 -18.21 -4.67 -14.68
CA TYR A 233 -17.24 -5.23 -15.61
C TYR A 233 -17.74 -6.52 -16.29
N GLN A 234 -18.53 -7.34 -15.59
CA GLN A 234 -19.18 -8.51 -16.19
C GLN A 234 -20.21 -8.13 -17.28
N SER A 235 -20.98 -7.05 -17.07
CA SER A 235 -21.84 -6.49 -18.11
C SER A 235 -21.03 -5.98 -19.31
N GLY A 236 -19.85 -5.41 -19.05
CA GLY A 236 -18.90 -4.99 -20.08
C GLY A 236 -18.41 -6.16 -20.94
N ILE A 237 -18.02 -7.28 -20.32
CA ILE A 237 -17.67 -8.53 -21.05
C ILE A 237 -18.84 -9.02 -21.89
N THR A 238 -20.06 -9.00 -21.35
CA THR A 238 -21.25 -9.47 -22.08
C THR A 238 -21.52 -8.62 -23.32
N SER A 239 -21.26 -7.32 -23.23
CA SER A 239 -21.49 -6.37 -24.31
C SER A 239 -20.34 -6.34 -25.33
N ASN A 240 -19.11 -6.57 -24.86
CA ASN A 240 -17.87 -6.48 -25.64
C ASN A 240 -16.97 -7.71 -25.37
N PRO A 241 -17.37 -8.93 -25.79
CA PRO A 241 -16.70 -10.17 -25.39
C PRO A 241 -15.28 -10.34 -25.94
N ASP A 242 -14.93 -9.62 -27.01
CA ASP A 242 -13.62 -9.67 -27.65
C ASP A 242 -12.61 -8.66 -27.07
N GLU A 243 -13.09 -7.72 -26.27
CA GLU A 243 -12.26 -6.68 -25.67
C GLU A 243 -11.61 -7.17 -24.37
N LEU A 244 -10.28 -7.27 -24.40
CA LEU A 244 -9.50 -7.90 -23.34
C LEU A 244 -9.55 -7.14 -22.01
N HIS A 245 -9.61 -5.81 -22.05
CA HIS A 245 -9.58 -4.98 -20.83
C HIS A 245 -10.77 -5.29 -19.92
N TRP A 246 -11.99 -5.50 -20.46
CA TRP A 246 -13.15 -5.91 -19.67
C TRP A 246 -12.92 -7.22 -18.91
N LYS A 247 -12.23 -8.18 -19.54
CA LYS A 247 -11.90 -9.46 -18.93
C LYS A 247 -10.87 -9.30 -17.81
N ILE A 248 -9.84 -8.48 -18.03
CA ILE A 248 -8.81 -8.19 -17.03
C ILE A 248 -9.42 -7.44 -15.83
N ASP A 249 -10.24 -6.41 -16.08
CA ASP A 249 -10.89 -5.61 -15.05
C ASP A 249 -11.86 -6.45 -14.21
N ALA A 250 -12.71 -7.28 -14.82
CA ALA A 250 -13.60 -8.18 -14.09
C ALA A 250 -12.81 -9.22 -13.28
N TRP A 251 -11.72 -9.75 -13.84
CA TRP A 251 -10.85 -10.70 -13.15
C TRP A 251 -10.20 -10.05 -11.93
N SER A 252 -9.67 -8.84 -12.06
CA SER A 252 -9.09 -8.06 -10.97
C SER A 252 -10.14 -7.67 -9.91
N ALA A 253 -11.35 -7.24 -10.32
CA ALA A 253 -12.45 -6.93 -9.40
C ALA A 253 -12.90 -8.16 -8.60
N ARG A 254 -12.91 -9.35 -9.21
CA ARG A 254 -13.19 -10.61 -8.51
C ARG A 254 -12.14 -10.91 -7.42
N LEU A 255 -10.85 -10.66 -7.68
CA LEU A 255 -9.81 -10.85 -6.65
C LEU A 255 -10.04 -9.92 -5.46
N ARG A 256 -10.37 -8.64 -5.72
CA ARG A 256 -10.68 -7.66 -4.65
C ARG A 256 -11.89 -8.07 -3.81
N LEU A 257 -12.94 -8.62 -4.43
CA LEU A 257 -14.10 -9.12 -3.71
C LEU A 257 -13.76 -10.33 -2.83
N ILE A 258 -12.92 -11.25 -3.32
CA ILE A 258 -12.42 -12.37 -2.50
C ILE A 258 -11.59 -11.84 -1.32
N SER A 259 -10.72 -10.84 -1.53
CA SER A 259 -9.94 -10.23 -0.45
C SER A 259 -10.81 -9.51 0.58
N TYR A 260 -11.92 -8.88 0.15
CA TYR A 260 -12.94 -8.35 1.06
C TYR A 260 -13.55 -9.48 1.91
N ASP A 261 -14.00 -10.56 1.27
CA ASP A 261 -14.63 -11.68 1.99
C ASP A 261 -13.64 -12.32 2.99
N MET A 262 -12.36 -12.38 2.66
CA MET A 262 -11.27 -12.77 3.57
C MET A 262 -11.15 -11.83 4.78
N SER A 263 -11.14 -10.51 4.59
CA SER A 263 -10.96 -9.57 5.69
C SER A 263 -12.13 -9.64 6.69
N ILE A 264 -13.37 -9.77 6.19
CA ILE A 264 -14.56 -10.00 6.99
C ILE A 264 -14.46 -11.31 7.79
N LEU A 265 -14.06 -12.42 7.15
CA LEU A 265 -13.88 -13.70 7.83
C LEU A 265 -12.86 -13.59 8.97
N PHE A 266 -11.70 -12.98 8.72
CA PHE A 266 -10.62 -12.86 9.70
C PHE A 266 -11.02 -11.96 10.87
N ALA A 267 -11.72 -10.87 10.59
CA ALA A 267 -12.24 -9.98 11.62
C ALA A 267 -13.29 -10.66 12.50
N ARG A 268 -14.21 -11.43 11.91
CA ARG A 268 -15.22 -12.17 12.67
C ARG A 268 -14.60 -13.30 13.48
N GLY A 269 -13.64 -14.02 12.89
CA GLY A 269 -12.88 -15.08 13.56
C GLY A 269 -12.10 -14.56 14.77
N SER A 270 -11.30 -13.50 14.60
CA SER A 270 -10.51 -12.92 15.69
C SER A 270 -11.35 -12.35 16.84
N ARG A 271 -12.59 -11.92 16.55
CA ARG A 271 -13.55 -11.39 17.54
C ARG A 271 -14.46 -12.46 18.15
N GLY A 272 -14.32 -13.74 17.76
CA GLY A 272 -15.18 -14.83 18.23
C GLY A 272 -16.65 -14.69 17.81
N GLN A 273 -16.92 -13.98 16.71
CA GLN A 273 -18.26 -13.72 16.18
C GLN A 273 -18.78 -14.81 15.23
N ILE A 274 -17.99 -15.87 15.05
CA ILE A 274 -18.27 -17.04 14.22
C ILE A 274 -17.73 -18.27 14.94
N SER A 275 -18.39 -19.41 14.78
CA SER A 275 -17.90 -20.66 15.37
C SER A 275 -16.61 -21.12 14.67
N GLN A 276 -15.80 -21.96 15.33
CA GLN A 276 -14.60 -22.51 14.69
C GLN A 276 -14.94 -23.37 13.47
N GLU A 277 -16.04 -24.12 13.52
CA GLU A 277 -16.52 -24.95 12.40
C GLU A 277 -16.92 -24.09 11.20
N ASP A 278 -17.69 -23.02 11.42
CA ASP A 278 -18.08 -22.10 10.37
C ASP A 278 -16.85 -21.35 9.82
N PHE A 279 -15.90 -20.96 10.68
CA PHE A 279 -14.65 -20.33 10.22
C PHE A 279 -13.87 -21.24 9.28
N VAL A 280 -13.68 -22.52 9.65
CA VAL A 280 -12.98 -23.51 8.81
C VAL A 280 -13.69 -23.71 7.49
N LYS A 281 -15.02 -23.80 7.51
CA LYS A 281 -15.84 -23.96 6.31
C LYS A 281 -15.72 -22.78 5.35
N GLU A 282 -15.86 -21.56 5.85
CA GLU A 282 -15.72 -20.34 5.04
C GLU A 282 -14.28 -20.12 4.57
N HIS A 283 -13.28 -20.50 5.39
CA HIS A 283 -11.87 -20.48 5.00
C HIS A 283 -11.61 -21.41 3.81
N GLU A 284 -12.07 -22.66 3.85
CA GLU A 284 -11.92 -23.59 2.73
C GLU A 284 -12.69 -23.12 1.49
N HIS A 285 -13.86 -22.51 1.67
CA HIS A 285 -14.60 -21.93 0.55
C HIS A 285 -13.80 -20.82 -0.15
N LEU A 286 -13.18 -19.92 0.62
CA LEU A 286 -12.32 -18.85 0.07
C LEU A 286 -11.04 -19.41 -0.56
N ASN A 287 -10.43 -20.45 0.02
CA ASN A 287 -9.29 -21.16 -0.56
C ASN A 287 -9.64 -21.68 -1.96
N GLN A 288 -10.79 -22.34 -2.11
CA GLN A 288 -11.27 -22.81 -3.41
C GLN A 288 -11.52 -21.65 -4.37
N GLN A 289 -12.12 -20.55 -3.92
CA GLN A 289 -12.32 -19.36 -4.78
C GLN A 289 -11.01 -18.76 -5.28
N LEU A 290 -9.96 -18.70 -4.45
CA LEU A 290 -8.63 -18.22 -4.84
C LEU A 290 -7.96 -19.13 -5.86
N ILE A 291 -8.07 -20.45 -5.69
CA ILE A 291 -7.56 -21.43 -6.66
C ILE A 291 -8.31 -21.28 -7.99
N GLU A 292 -9.64 -21.22 -7.95
CA GLU A 292 -10.46 -21.06 -9.15
C GLU A 292 -10.22 -19.74 -9.87
N TRP A 293 -9.98 -18.66 -9.11
CA TRP A 293 -9.64 -17.37 -9.68
C TRP A 293 -8.41 -17.49 -10.59
N LYS A 294 -7.39 -18.25 -10.19
CA LYS A 294 -6.18 -18.44 -10.98
C LYS A 294 -6.39 -19.45 -12.13
N GLU A 295 -6.96 -20.61 -11.82
CA GLU A 295 -7.01 -21.75 -12.74
C GLU A 295 -8.12 -21.64 -13.79
N LYS A 296 -9.27 -21.03 -13.45
CA LYS A 296 -10.45 -20.89 -14.34
C LYS A 296 -10.51 -19.53 -15.03
N ARG A 297 -9.37 -18.87 -15.23
CA ARG A 297 -9.29 -17.58 -15.95
C ARG A 297 -9.61 -17.76 -17.44
N ASP A 298 -10.23 -16.74 -18.04
CA ASP A 298 -10.65 -16.74 -19.44
C ASP A 298 -9.47 -17.13 -20.38
N PRO A 299 -9.67 -18.01 -21.38
CA PRO A 299 -8.60 -18.43 -22.28
C PRO A 299 -7.87 -17.27 -22.98
N ALA A 300 -8.54 -16.14 -23.23
CA ALA A 300 -7.92 -14.95 -23.81
C ALA A 300 -6.87 -14.31 -22.88
N LEU A 301 -6.97 -14.54 -21.56
CA LEU A 301 -5.97 -14.11 -20.56
C LEU A 301 -4.79 -15.09 -20.44
N GLN A 302 -4.79 -16.16 -21.24
CA GLN A 302 -3.76 -17.20 -21.24
C GLN A 302 -3.15 -17.38 -22.63
N ASP A 303 -3.35 -16.40 -23.52
CA ASP A 303 -2.93 -16.52 -24.91
C ASP A 303 -1.40 -16.67 -24.98
N PRO A 304 -0.88 -17.83 -25.42
CA PRO A 304 0.55 -18.12 -25.39
C PRO A 304 1.36 -17.23 -26.36
N LYS A 305 0.69 -16.45 -27.22
CA LYS A 305 1.36 -15.48 -28.10
C LYS A 305 1.97 -14.30 -27.33
N TYR A 306 1.39 -13.95 -26.18
CA TYR A 306 1.90 -12.86 -25.34
C TYR A 306 2.83 -13.38 -24.25
N LEU A 307 2.98 -14.70 -24.09
CA LEU A 307 3.88 -15.26 -23.07
C LEU A 307 5.33 -15.10 -23.52
N ILE A 308 6.14 -14.41 -22.72
CA ILE A 308 7.57 -14.21 -22.99
C ILE A 308 8.30 -15.55 -22.86
N LYS A 309 9.00 -15.92 -23.94
CA LYS A 309 9.81 -17.15 -24.05
C LYS A 309 11.29 -16.85 -24.29
N ASP A 310 11.57 -15.71 -24.91
CA ASP A 310 12.91 -15.26 -25.23
C ASP A 310 13.23 -14.03 -24.39
N PHE A 311 14.35 -14.08 -23.69
CA PHE A 311 14.85 -12.98 -22.90
C PHE A 311 16.03 -12.31 -23.62
N PRO A 312 16.25 -11.00 -23.41
CA PRO A 312 17.47 -10.34 -23.83
C PRO A 312 18.71 -11.08 -23.33
N PRO A 313 19.88 -10.91 -23.96
CA PRO A 313 21.13 -11.43 -23.42
C PRO A 313 21.25 -11.06 -21.94
N ALA A 314 21.45 -12.06 -21.08
CA ALA A 314 21.50 -11.84 -19.66
C ALA A 314 22.55 -10.77 -19.34
N GLU A 315 22.14 -9.70 -18.64
CA GLU A 315 23.10 -8.92 -17.87
C GLU A 315 23.85 -9.87 -16.93
N THR A 316 25.08 -9.50 -16.53
CA THR A 316 25.85 -10.28 -15.54
C THR A 316 25.00 -10.47 -14.29
N LEU A 317 24.40 -11.67 -14.17
CA LEU A 317 23.66 -12.08 -12.99
C LEU A 317 24.62 -12.10 -11.81
N ASP A 318 24.16 -11.58 -10.67
CA ASP A 318 24.91 -11.77 -9.43
C ASP A 318 24.92 -13.29 -9.13
N PRO A 319 26.10 -13.94 -9.07
CA PRO A 319 26.17 -15.37 -8.76
C PRO A 319 25.56 -15.72 -7.39
N ASP A 320 25.40 -14.73 -6.51
CA ASP A 320 24.79 -14.89 -5.20
C ASP A 320 23.25 -14.72 -5.23
N ASP A 321 22.62 -14.33 -6.34
CA ASP A 321 21.16 -14.22 -6.42
C ASP A 321 20.49 -15.61 -6.50
N PHE A 322 19.45 -15.83 -5.69
CA PHE A 322 18.78 -17.15 -5.55
C PHE A 322 17.59 -17.35 -6.50
N VAL A 323 17.25 -16.32 -7.26
CA VAL A 323 16.18 -16.30 -8.25
C VAL A 323 16.78 -16.11 -9.63
N ASN A 324 16.17 -16.72 -10.63
CA ASN A 324 16.52 -16.49 -12.03
C ASN A 324 15.47 -15.56 -12.66
N PRO A 325 15.83 -14.34 -13.07
CA PRO A 325 14.89 -13.37 -13.66
C PRO A 325 14.39 -13.80 -15.04
N TYR A 326 15.08 -14.74 -15.70
CA TYR A 326 14.78 -15.19 -17.07
C TYR A 326 13.98 -16.50 -17.09
N THR A 327 13.15 -16.71 -16.07
CA THR A 327 12.32 -17.91 -15.98
C THR A 327 11.15 -17.81 -16.97
N VAL A 328 11.15 -18.66 -17.99
CA VAL A 328 10.07 -18.76 -18.98
C VAL A 328 8.73 -19.10 -18.31
N GLY A 329 7.64 -18.52 -18.80
CA GLY A 329 6.29 -18.83 -18.33
C GLY A 329 5.79 -17.98 -17.16
N ILE A 330 6.50 -16.91 -16.82
CA ILE A 330 6.13 -15.96 -15.75
C ILE A 330 5.53 -14.68 -16.32
N LEU A 331 6.23 -14.09 -17.29
CA LEU A 331 5.95 -12.78 -17.83
C LEU A 331 5.10 -12.86 -19.10
N TYR A 332 4.07 -12.04 -19.15
CA TYR A 332 3.33 -11.72 -20.36
C TYR A 332 3.74 -10.34 -20.88
N ASP A 333 3.83 -10.21 -22.19
CA ASP A 333 3.91 -8.92 -22.88
C ASP A 333 2.54 -8.25 -22.93
N PHE A 334 2.52 -6.98 -23.32
CA PHE A 334 1.29 -6.26 -23.61
C PHE A 334 0.50 -6.95 -24.73
N PRO A 335 -0.84 -6.99 -24.63
CA PRO A 335 -1.71 -6.36 -23.62
C PRO A 335 -2.00 -7.23 -22.38
N LEU A 336 -1.29 -8.35 -22.17
CA LEU A 336 -1.48 -9.24 -21.01
C LEU A 336 -0.51 -8.98 -19.85
N PHE A 337 0.32 -7.94 -19.92
CA PHE A 337 1.28 -7.61 -18.86
C PHE A 337 0.64 -7.53 -17.46
N ASP A 338 -0.55 -6.92 -17.35
CA ASP A 338 -1.24 -6.79 -16.06
C ASP A 338 -1.65 -8.15 -15.47
N VAL A 339 -1.76 -9.20 -16.29
CA VAL A 339 -1.98 -10.58 -15.80
C VAL A 339 -0.77 -11.06 -15.00
N THR A 340 0.45 -10.73 -15.40
CA THR A 340 1.67 -11.05 -14.62
C THR A 340 1.62 -10.36 -13.27
N VAL A 341 1.25 -9.09 -13.24
CA VAL A 341 1.15 -8.28 -12.02
C VAL A 341 0.08 -8.84 -11.07
N LEU A 342 -1.13 -9.08 -11.56
CA LEU A 342 -2.22 -9.68 -10.77
C LEU A 342 -1.86 -11.08 -10.26
N CYS A 343 -1.08 -11.86 -11.02
CA CYS A 343 -0.56 -13.14 -10.56
C CYS A 343 0.47 -13.01 -9.43
N ALA A 344 1.26 -11.92 -9.41
CA ALA A 344 2.17 -11.62 -8.31
C ALA A 344 1.37 -11.30 -7.03
N GLU A 345 0.38 -10.41 -7.11
CA GLU A 345 -0.52 -10.07 -6.00
C GLU A 345 -1.27 -11.30 -5.46
N TRP A 346 -1.74 -12.18 -6.34
CA TRP A 346 -2.41 -13.41 -5.92
C TRP A 346 -1.53 -14.30 -5.02
N ASN A 347 -0.22 -14.36 -5.23
CA ASN A 347 0.66 -15.15 -4.36
C ASN A 347 0.73 -14.59 -2.94
N SER A 348 0.77 -13.27 -2.77
CA SER A 348 0.77 -12.66 -1.43
C SER A 348 -0.59 -12.83 -0.74
N ILE A 349 -1.70 -12.73 -1.48
CA ILE A 349 -3.05 -13.02 -0.97
C ILE A 349 -3.17 -14.48 -0.53
N MET A 350 -2.61 -15.42 -1.30
CA MET A 350 -2.55 -16.84 -0.92
C MET A 350 -1.76 -17.07 0.37
N ILE A 351 -0.60 -16.41 0.53
CA ILE A 351 0.19 -16.46 1.77
C ILE A 351 -0.66 -15.98 2.94
N MET A 352 -1.24 -14.77 2.84
CA MET A 352 -2.06 -14.18 3.89
C MET A 352 -3.25 -15.07 4.27
N HIS A 353 -3.91 -15.67 3.27
CA HIS A 353 -5.02 -16.59 3.48
C HIS A 353 -4.58 -17.86 4.22
N LYS A 354 -3.51 -18.50 3.75
CA LYS A 354 -3.02 -19.77 4.30
C LYS A 354 -2.47 -19.63 5.72
N CYS A 355 -1.90 -18.48 6.08
CA CYS A 355 -1.50 -18.19 7.47
C CYS A 355 -2.67 -18.24 8.47
N GLN A 356 -3.92 -18.16 8.01
CA GLN A 356 -5.11 -18.26 8.85
C GLN A 356 -5.69 -19.69 8.89
N SER A 357 -5.00 -20.69 8.31
CA SER A 357 -5.46 -22.08 8.32
C SER A 357 -5.24 -22.72 9.69
N SER A 358 -6.28 -23.36 10.25
CA SER A 358 -6.22 -24.03 11.55
C SER A 358 -6.03 -25.55 11.47
N GLY A 359 -5.92 -26.12 10.27
CA GLY A 359 -5.99 -27.59 10.06
C GLY A 359 -4.77 -28.21 9.37
N MET A 360 -3.83 -27.40 8.88
CA MET A 360 -2.65 -27.90 8.17
C MET A 360 -1.50 -28.19 9.13
N ARG A 361 -0.74 -29.26 8.89
CA ARG A 361 0.48 -29.50 9.66
C ARG A 361 1.51 -28.39 9.38
N PRO A 362 2.26 -27.92 10.39
CA PRO A 362 3.19 -26.79 10.21
C PRO A 362 4.21 -26.97 9.08
N ASP A 363 4.75 -28.18 8.91
CA ASP A 363 5.70 -28.52 7.84
C ASP A 363 5.10 -28.33 6.44
N GLN A 364 3.85 -28.77 6.26
CA GLN A 364 3.14 -28.65 4.99
C GLN A 364 2.73 -27.20 4.72
N LEU A 365 2.28 -26.50 5.76
CA LEU A 365 1.91 -25.09 5.66
C LEU A 365 3.12 -24.26 5.24
N PHE A 366 4.25 -24.41 5.94
CA PHE A 366 5.47 -23.68 5.61
C PHE A 366 5.96 -23.96 4.20
N ALA A 367 5.97 -25.21 3.75
CA ALA A 367 6.37 -25.56 2.39
C ALA A 367 5.48 -24.88 1.33
N ASP A 368 4.17 -24.80 1.58
CA ASP A 368 3.22 -24.17 0.66
C ASP A 368 3.35 -22.63 0.67
N LEU A 369 3.54 -22.02 1.84
CA LEU A 369 3.82 -20.59 1.98
C LEU A 369 5.14 -20.21 1.31
N ASN A 370 6.19 -20.99 1.52
CA ASN A 370 7.49 -20.82 0.87
C ASN A 370 7.39 -20.90 -0.65
N ARG A 371 6.59 -21.83 -1.19
CA ARG A 371 6.34 -21.95 -2.64
C ARG A 371 5.74 -20.66 -3.21
N HIS A 372 4.75 -20.07 -2.53
CA HIS A 372 4.17 -18.79 -2.95
C HIS A 372 5.18 -17.64 -2.80
N ALA A 373 5.94 -17.60 -1.70
CA ALA A 373 6.94 -16.56 -1.46
C ALA A 373 8.05 -16.58 -2.52
N TYR A 374 8.60 -17.76 -2.82
CA TYR A 374 9.59 -17.93 -3.88
C TYR A 374 9.03 -17.50 -5.24
N ARG A 375 7.77 -17.85 -5.56
CA ARG A 375 7.13 -17.42 -6.81
C ARG A 375 6.97 -15.91 -6.88
N THR A 376 6.66 -15.25 -5.76
CA THR A 376 6.65 -13.78 -5.67
C THR A 376 8.02 -13.18 -5.96
N CYS A 377 9.10 -13.74 -5.40
CA CYS A 377 10.46 -13.29 -5.70
C CYS A 377 10.80 -13.45 -7.19
N GLN A 378 10.38 -14.55 -7.83
CA GLN A 378 10.52 -14.73 -9.27
C GLN A 378 9.78 -13.64 -10.07
N TYR A 379 8.53 -13.31 -9.71
CA TYR A 379 7.81 -12.22 -10.38
C TYR A 379 8.54 -10.89 -10.24
N PHE A 380 9.00 -10.56 -9.03
CA PHE A 380 9.68 -9.29 -8.78
C PHE A 380 10.94 -9.13 -9.63
N GLU A 381 11.81 -10.14 -9.63
CA GLU A 381 13.07 -10.06 -10.38
C GLU A 381 12.82 -10.11 -11.90
N THR A 382 11.86 -10.91 -12.36
CA THR A 382 11.48 -10.91 -13.78
C THR A 382 10.99 -9.53 -14.23
N LEU A 383 10.20 -8.85 -13.39
CA LEU A 383 9.71 -7.50 -13.68
C LEU A 383 10.84 -6.46 -13.59
N GLU A 384 11.75 -6.57 -12.64
CA GLU A 384 12.90 -5.67 -12.47
C GLU A 384 13.83 -5.67 -13.68
N PHE A 385 14.14 -6.86 -14.22
CA PHE A 385 15.10 -7.01 -15.32
C PHE A 385 14.46 -6.99 -16.71
N TRP A 386 13.13 -6.97 -16.82
CA TRP A 386 12.48 -6.88 -18.13
C TRP A 386 12.56 -5.45 -18.70
N PRO A 387 13.17 -5.23 -19.88
CA PRO A 387 13.44 -3.87 -20.38
C PRO A 387 12.19 -3.03 -20.66
N SER A 388 11.07 -3.69 -21.00
CA SER A 388 9.80 -3.01 -21.28
C SER A 388 8.90 -2.89 -20.05
N THR A 389 9.39 -3.20 -18.85
CA THR A 389 8.62 -3.05 -17.62
C THR A 389 8.24 -1.58 -17.42
N PRO A 390 6.94 -1.28 -17.29
CA PRO A 390 6.49 0.06 -16.98
C PRO A 390 7.06 0.56 -15.65
N ARG A 391 7.33 1.86 -15.59
CA ARG A 391 7.73 2.54 -14.35
C ARG A 391 6.68 2.34 -13.26
N GLY A 392 7.13 2.17 -12.03
CA GLY A 392 6.25 2.02 -10.86
C GLY A 392 5.77 0.59 -10.59
N VAL A 393 5.93 -0.36 -11.51
CA VAL A 393 5.43 -1.74 -11.30
C VAL A 393 6.02 -2.41 -10.05
N LEU A 394 7.30 -2.18 -9.78
CA LEU A 394 7.92 -2.72 -8.56
C LEU A 394 7.31 -2.12 -7.28
N VAL A 395 6.90 -0.84 -7.32
CA VAL A 395 6.21 -0.19 -6.20
C VAL A 395 4.86 -0.83 -5.95
N LEU A 396 4.09 -1.14 -7.00
CA LEU A 396 2.81 -1.84 -6.86
C LEU A 396 2.96 -3.16 -6.09
N ILE A 397 4.02 -3.93 -6.35
CA ILE A 397 4.25 -5.24 -5.71
C ILE A 397 5.13 -5.18 -4.45
N GLN A 398 5.40 -3.99 -3.90
CA GLN A 398 6.26 -3.82 -2.72
C GLN A 398 5.81 -4.68 -1.52
N ALA A 399 4.49 -4.70 -1.26
CA ALA A 399 3.94 -5.46 -0.14
C ALA A 399 4.10 -6.98 -0.34
N CYS A 400 4.08 -7.42 -1.61
CA CYS A 400 4.28 -8.82 -1.94
C CYS A 400 5.69 -9.27 -1.55
N ILE A 401 6.71 -8.44 -1.80
CA ILE A 401 8.09 -8.71 -1.38
C ILE A 401 8.25 -8.71 0.13
N ALA A 402 7.65 -7.73 0.82
CA ALA A 402 7.70 -7.67 2.28
C ALA A 402 7.11 -8.93 2.93
N ILE A 403 5.99 -9.44 2.39
CA ILE A 403 5.37 -10.69 2.85
C ILE A 403 6.24 -11.91 2.49
N ALA A 404 6.81 -11.96 1.28
CA ALA A 404 7.65 -13.08 0.84
C ALA A 404 8.89 -13.26 1.72
N ALA A 405 9.48 -12.16 2.21
CA ALA A 405 10.66 -12.18 3.09
C ALA A 405 10.44 -13.01 4.37
N LEU A 406 9.21 -13.06 4.87
CA LEU A 406 8.85 -13.81 6.08
C LEU A 406 8.93 -15.32 5.86
N PHE A 407 8.68 -15.81 4.65
CA PHE A 407 8.52 -17.26 4.38
C PHE A 407 9.61 -17.86 3.49
N CYS A 408 10.55 -17.05 3.00
CA CYS A 408 11.75 -17.55 2.35
C CYS A 408 12.75 -18.13 3.38
N PRO A 409 13.74 -18.92 2.94
CA PRO A 409 14.81 -19.40 3.81
C PRO A 409 15.53 -18.24 4.52
N GLN A 410 15.87 -18.45 5.79
CA GLN A 410 16.46 -17.42 6.66
C GLN A 410 17.99 -17.54 6.73
N ASP A 411 18.62 -17.60 5.55
CA ASP A 411 20.07 -17.61 5.40
C ASP A 411 20.60 -16.31 4.79
N ALA A 412 21.91 -16.10 4.91
CA ALA A 412 22.56 -14.84 4.53
C ALA A 412 22.34 -14.45 3.05
N ARG A 413 22.23 -15.43 2.15
CA ARG A 413 22.02 -15.21 0.72
C ARG A 413 20.64 -14.59 0.48
N HIS A 414 19.60 -15.18 1.05
CA HIS A 414 18.23 -14.67 0.93
C HIS A 414 18.09 -13.32 1.63
N HIS A 415 18.65 -13.16 2.83
CA HIS A 415 18.63 -11.88 3.56
C HIS A 415 19.25 -10.76 2.74
N MET A 416 20.42 -10.96 2.13
CA MET A 416 21.06 -9.94 1.30
C MET A 416 20.24 -9.59 0.07
N TRP A 417 19.64 -10.59 -0.59
CA TRP A 417 18.75 -10.35 -1.73
C TRP A 417 17.54 -9.48 -1.34
N PHE A 418 16.85 -9.79 -0.24
CA PHE A 418 15.72 -8.97 0.23
C PHE A 418 16.16 -7.56 0.62
N ARG A 419 17.32 -7.42 1.28
CA ARG A 419 17.90 -6.11 1.61
C ARG A 419 18.12 -5.26 0.34
N ARG A 420 18.62 -5.85 -0.74
CA ARG A 420 18.76 -5.17 -2.04
C ARG A 420 17.41 -4.75 -2.63
N LYS A 421 16.40 -5.63 -2.56
CA LYS A 421 15.06 -5.29 -3.08
C LYS A 421 14.38 -4.19 -2.25
N PHE A 422 14.52 -4.20 -0.92
CA PHE A 422 14.02 -3.11 -0.08
C PHE A 422 14.76 -1.79 -0.31
N ALA A 423 16.09 -1.83 -0.49
CA ALA A 423 16.86 -0.65 -0.87
C ALA A 423 16.37 -0.08 -2.21
N LEU A 424 16.19 -0.92 -3.23
CA LEU A 424 15.66 -0.53 -4.53
C LEU A 424 14.31 0.18 -4.39
N LEU A 425 13.35 -0.41 -3.67
CA LEU A 425 12.04 0.18 -3.44
C LEU A 425 12.11 1.56 -2.74
N GLU A 426 12.98 1.72 -1.73
CA GLU A 426 13.17 3.02 -1.08
C GLU A 426 13.82 4.05 -2.00
N THR A 427 14.76 3.65 -2.86
CA THR A 427 15.34 4.56 -3.87
C THR A 427 14.33 4.99 -4.94
N MET A 428 13.26 4.21 -5.15
CA MET A 428 12.12 4.61 -5.97
C MET A 428 11.15 5.56 -5.24
N GLY A 429 11.39 5.81 -3.95
CA GLY A 429 10.62 6.69 -3.08
C GLY A 429 9.64 5.98 -2.15
N TYR A 430 9.53 4.65 -2.20
CA TYR A 430 8.60 3.95 -1.32
C TYR A 430 9.29 3.65 0.03
N ILE A 431 9.13 4.54 1.01
CA ILE A 431 9.81 4.43 2.31
C ILE A 431 9.17 3.34 3.17
N HIS A 432 9.96 2.38 3.63
CA HIS A 432 9.48 1.39 4.57
C HIS A 432 9.36 2.00 5.98
N PRO A 433 8.22 1.80 6.66
CA PRO A 433 8.00 2.37 7.98
C PRO A 433 8.92 1.74 9.02
N LEU A 434 9.31 2.51 10.05
CA LEU A 434 10.21 2.05 11.12
C LEU A 434 9.83 0.67 11.71
N PRO A 435 8.56 0.36 12.03
CA PRO A 435 8.19 -0.95 12.53
C PRO A 435 8.54 -2.12 11.59
N LEU A 436 8.35 -1.94 10.27
CA LEU A 436 8.71 -2.96 9.29
C LEU A 436 10.24 -3.13 9.24
N ARG A 437 10.99 -2.03 9.28
CA ARG A 437 12.45 -2.05 9.26
C ARG A 437 13.04 -2.72 10.49
N THR A 438 12.53 -2.39 11.67
CA THR A 438 12.87 -3.08 12.92
C THR A 438 12.59 -4.56 12.83
N LYS A 439 11.42 -4.94 12.31
CA LYS A 439 11.05 -6.34 12.14
C LYS A 439 12.01 -7.10 11.21
N MET A 440 12.30 -6.53 10.05
CA MET A 440 13.22 -7.13 9.09
C MET A 440 14.65 -7.18 9.63
N ALA A 441 15.09 -6.18 10.41
CA ALA A 441 16.38 -6.19 11.07
C ALA A 441 16.50 -7.35 12.09
N GLU A 442 15.44 -7.63 12.85
CA GLU A 442 15.39 -8.77 13.76
C GLU A 442 15.41 -10.10 12.98
N LEU A 443 14.58 -10.22 11.95
CA LEU A 443 14.48 -11.41 11.11
C LEU A 443 15.82 -11.74 10.43
N PHE A 444 16.49 -10.72 9.88
CA PHE A 444 17.79 -10.85 9.22
C PHE A 444 18.97 -10.90 10.19
N ARG A 445 18.72 -10.75 11.49
CA ARG A 445 19.74 -10.65 12.55
C ARG A 445 20.80 -9.59 12.25
N GLU A 446 20.34 -8.47 11.69
CA GLU A 446 21.17 -7.37 11.21
C GLU A 446 20.57 -6.04 11.68
N PRO A 447 20.96 -5.54 12.87
CA PRO A 447 20.42 -4.30 13.44
C PRO A 447 20.66 -3.07 12.54
N SER A 448 21.69 -3.08 11.70
CA SER A 448 21.97 -1.96 10.78
C SER A 448 20.84 -1.72 9.77
N CYS A 449 20.02 -2.74 9.44
CA CYS A 449 18.83 -2.61 8.58
C CYS A 449 17.82 -1.58 9.10
N VAL A 450 17.79 -1.32 10.41
CA VAL A 450 16.95 -0.25 10.99
C VAL A 450 17.37 1.11 10.47
N ASN A 451 18.67 1.36 10.26
CA ASN A 451 19.16 2.61 9.68
C ASN A 451 19.17 2.58 8.14
N TRP A 452 19.71 1.51 7.56
CA TRP A 452 19.74 1.33 6.11
C TRP A 452 19.89 -0.15 5.72
N TRP A 453 19.31 -0.52 4.58
CA TRP A 453 19.26 -1.90 4.14
C TRP A 453 20.62 -2.46 3.73
N LEU A 454 21.47 -1.69 3.06
CA LEU A 454 22.74 -2.20 2.52
C LEU A 454 23.93 -1.91 3.44
N PRO A 455 24.98 -2.76 3.42
CA PRO A 455 26.22 -2.47 4.13
C PRO A 455 26.84 -1.14 3.69
N ASN A 456 27.60 -0.50 4.58
CA ASN A 456 28.35 0.73 4.30
C ASN A 456 27.50 1.90 3.74
N GLU A 457 26.20 1.91 4.02
CA GLU A 457 25.27 2.95 3.55
C GLU A 457 25.19 3.07 2.01
N GLU A 458 25.49 1.98 1.29
CA GLU A 458 25.46 1.96 -0.17
C GLU A 458 24.08 2.37 -0.71
N GLY A 459 24.03 3.39 -1.57
CA GLY A 459 22.78 3.89 -2.15
C GLY A 459 21.91 4.75 -1.20
N PHE A 460 22.33 4.97 0.06
CA PHE A 460 21.57 5.78 1.01
C PHE A 460 21.87 7.28 0.85
N SER A 461 21.32 7.88 -0.20
CA SER A 461 21.59 9.28 -0.54
C SER A 461 21.18 10.25 0.59
N PRO A 462 21.81 11.44 0.71
CA PRO A 462 21.45 12.42 1.73
C PRO A 462 19.97 12.82 1.70
N VAL A 463 19.39 12.96 0.51
CA VAL A 463 17.95 13.26 0.35
C VAL A 463 17.07 12.13 0.90
N LEU A 464 17.45 10.87 0.69
CA LEU A 464 16.71 9.72 1.20
C LEU A 464 16.81 9.63 2.73
N GLN A 465 17.98 9.94 3.30
CA GLN A 465 18.18 10.07 4.75
C GLN A 465 17.26 11.14 5.34
N GLU A 466 17.20 12.34 4.72
CA GLU A 466 16.31 13.43 5.16
C GLU A 466 14.84 13.03 5.11
N ILE A 467 14.38 12.41 4.02
CA ILE A 467 12.99 11.95 3.87
C ILE A 467 12.64 10.90 4.92
N ARG A 468 13.52 9.94 5.17
CA ARG A 468 13.30 8.87 6.15
C ARG A 468 13.26 9.43 7.58
N ASN A 469 14.16 10.35 7.93
CA ASN A 469 14.14 11.02 9.22
C ASN A 469 12.86 11.84 9.41
N PHE A 470 12.43 12.59 8.38
CA PHE A 470 11.17 13.33 8.40
C PHE A 470 9.96 12.41 8.63
N ALA A 471 9.90 11.28 7.92
CA ALA A 471 8.83 10.30 8.07
C ALA A 471 8.80 9.68 9.48
N ASP A 472 9.97 9.35 10.05
CA ASP A 472 10.09 8.77 11.39
C ASP A 472 9.67 9.77 12.48
N GLU A 473 10.11 11.03 12.39
CA GLU A 473 9.71 12.10 13.30
C GLU A 473 8.18 12.32 13.29
N ARG A 474 7.58 12.34 12.10
CA ARG A 474 6.13 12.55 11.95
C ARG A 474 5.32 11.37 12.48
N ASN A 475 5.77 10.14 12.23
CA ASN A 475 5.16 8.94 12.79
C ASN A 475 5.20 8.96 14.33
N ALA A 476 6.35 9.32 14.93
CA ALA A 476 6.48 9.43 16.38
C ALA A 476 5.53 10.48 16.97
N ALA A 477 5.35 11.63 16.29
CA ALA A 477 4.42 12.66 16.71
C ALA A 477 2.95 12.22 16.58
N ALA A 478 2.59 11.54 15.50
CA ALA A 478 1.22 11.08 15.24
C ALA A 478 0.74 10.05 16.27
N VAL A 479 1.65 9.20 16.77
CA VAL A 479 1.39 8.24 17.86
C VAL A 479 0.84 8.91 19.12
N THR A 480 1.22 10.16 19.35
CA THR A 480 0.78 10.94 20.52
C THR A 480 -0.63 11.54 20.31
N ALA A 481 -1.10 11.68 19.07
CA ALA A 481 -2.31 12.44 18.73
C ALA A 481 -3.52 11.59 18.30
N GLN A 482 -3.33 10.39 17.71
CA GLN A 482 -4.42 9.58 17.13
C GLN A 482 -4.52 8.16 17.74
N GLN A 483 -5.07 8.04 18.96
CA GLN A 483 -5.04 6.78 19.71
C GLN A 483 -5.69 5.57 19.01
N GLU A 484 -6.81 5.77 18.28
CA GLU A 484 -7.51 4.68 17.58
C GLU A 484 -6.71 4.18 16.36
N SER A 485 -6.30 5.08 15.46
CA SER A 485 -5.45 4.74 14.30
C SER A 485 -4.15 4.07 14.74
N VAL A 486 -3.55 4.52 15.84
CA VAL A 486 -2.32 3.92 16.40
C VAL A 486 -2.55 2.49 16.86
N ARG A 487 -3.70 2.18 17.47
CA ARG A 487 -4.04 0.81 17.86
C ARG A 487 -4.17 -0.09 16.65
N GLU A 488 -4.83 0.38 15.60
CA GLU A 488 -5.02 -0.37 14.35
C GLU A 488 -3.67 -0.61 13.62
N VAL A 489 -2.83 0.41 13.54
CA VAL A 489 -1.47 0.29 13.00
C VAL A 489 -0.62 -0.70 13.79
N ARG A 490 -0.72 -0.72 15.13
CA ARG A 490 -0.05 -1.75 15.95
C ARG A 490 -0.54 -3.16 15.62
N HIS A 491 -1.84 -3.34 15.36
CA HIS A 491 -2.38 -4.64 14.96
C HIS A 491 -1.85 -5.09 13.58
N ILE A 492 -1.74 -4.17 12.62
CA ILE A 492 -1.13 -4.44 11.30
C ILE A 492 0.29 -5.01 11.45
N PHE A 493 1.13 -4.37 12.27
CA PHE A 493 2.50 -4.81 12.49
C PHE A 493 2.61 -6.03 13.42
N ALA A 494 1.71 -6.20 14.39
CA ALA A 494 1.69 -7.39 15.24
C ALA A 494 1.30 -8.65 14.45
N LYS A 495 0.40 -8.53 13.46
CA LYS A 495 0.01 -9.66 12.62
C LYS A 495 1.17 -10.13 11.73
N MET A 496 2.03 -9.23 11.28
CA MET A 496 3.29 -9.59 10.63
C MET A 496 4.22 -10.41 11.54
N SER A 497 4.16 -10.22 12.87
CA SER A 497 4.89 -11.08 13.83
C SER A 497 4.23 -12.44 14.05
N LEU A 498 2.89 -12.54 14.04
CA LEU A 498 2.19 -13.83 14.13
C LEU A 498 2.42 -14.72 12.90
N MET A 499 2.72 -14.09 11.76
CA MET A 499 3.16 -14.79 10.54
C MET A 499 4.52 -15.50 10.72
N ASP A 500 5.34 -15.08 11.69
CA ASP A 500 6.62 -15.74 12.03
C ASP A 500 6.45 -16.95 12.94
N ASP A 501 5.44 -16.97 13.81
CA ASP A 501 5.19 -18.13 14.69
C ASP A 501 4.81 -19.36 13.87
N ALA A 502 4.22 -19.18 12.68
CA ALA A 502 4.02 -20.24 11.70
C ALA A 502 5.34 -20.81 11.13
N ASN A 503 6.46 -20.11 11.32
CA ASN A 503 7.81 -20.51 10.88
C ASN A 503 8.66 -21.07 12.04
N ALA A 504 8.19 -21.02 13.28
CA ALA A 504 8.95 -21.50 14.43
C ALA A 504 9.02 -23.04 14.40
N PRO A 505 10.21 -23.66 14.45
CA PRO A 505 10.32 -25.08 14.74
C PRO A 505 9.73 -25.29 16.14
N SER A 506 8.81 -26.24 16.30
CA SER A 506 8.25 -26.59 17.60
C SER A 506 9.39 -26.89 18.57
N SER A 507 9.70 -25.97 19.48
CA SER A 507 10.57 -26.27 20.60
C SER A 507 9.80 -27.22 21.50
N SER A 508 10.15 -28.51 21.44
CA SER A 508 9.71 -29.48 22.43
C SER A 508 10.14 -28.98 23.81
N SER A 509 9.17 -28.57 24.63
CA SER A 509 9.39 -28.37 26.06
C SER A 509 9.97 -29.66 26.65
N PRO A 510 11.02 -29.60 27.50
CA PRO A 510 11.52 -30.80 28.15
C PRO A 510 10.46 -31.31 29.13
N ASP A 511 10.10 -32.58 28.97
CA ASP A 511 9.25 -33.34 29.88
C ASP A 511 9.61 -33.06 31.35
N SER A 512 8.61 -32.61 32.09
CA SER A 512 8.63 -32.65 33.56
C SER A 512 8.75 -34.11 33.98
N ALA A 513 9.97 -34.49 34.36
CA ALA A 513 10.31 -35.81 34.86
C ALA A 513 9.39 -36.27 35.98
N SER A 514 8.79 -37.43 35.74
CA SER A 514 7.99 -38.27 36.62
C SER A 514 8.67 -38.49 37.97
N ARG A 515 7.95 -38.21 39.06
CA ARG A 515 8.30 -38.73 40.40
C ARG A 515 8.03 -40.24 40.43
N PRO A 516 8.93 -41.08 40.99
CA PRO A 516 8.72 -42.51 41.04
C PRO A 516 7.73 -42.87 42.15
N SER A 517 6.71 -43.65 41.78
CA SER A 517 5.81 -44.34 42.69
C SER A 517 6.57 -45.48 43.39
N VAL A 518 6.62 -45.42 44.72
CA VAL A 518 7.12 -46.49 45.59
C VAL A 518 6.10 -47.62 45.60
N ASP A 519 6.52 -48.79 45.12
CA ASP A 519 5.74 -50.01 45.11
C ASP A 519 5.88 -50.70 46.47
N SER A 520 4.76 -50.98 47.15
CA SER A 520 4.72 -51.74 48.40
C SER A 520 3.85 -52.97 48.21
N SER A 521 4.48 -54.07 47.80
CA SER A 521 3.88 -55.40 47.83
C SER A 521 4.07 -56.05 49.19
N SER A 522 2.97 -56.28 49.89
CA SER A 522 2.78 -57.36 50.87
C SER A 522 2.08 -58.50 50.11
N SER A 523 2.29 -59.81 50.31
CA SER A 523 2.73 -60.60 51.46
C SER A 523 3.26 -61.99 51.04
N LYS A 524 4.28 -62.46 51.77
CA LYS A 524 4.50 -63.82 52.32
C LYS A 524 4.58 -65.03 51.38
N ARG A 525 5.77 -65.62 51.26
CA ARG A 525 6.25 -66.66 52.19
C ARG A 525 7.77 -66.74 52.17
#